data_AF-A0AAD9MMB7-F1
#
_entry.id   AF-A0AAD9MMB7-F1
#
_cell.length_a   1.000
_cell.length_b   1.000
_cell.length_c   1.000
_cell.angle_alpha   90.00
_cell.angle_beta   90.00
_cell.angle_gamma   90.00
#
_symmetry.space_group_name_H-M   'P 1'
#
loop_
_entity.id
_entity.type
_entity.pdbx_description
1 polymer ?
#
loop_
_entity_poly.entity_id
_entity_poly.type
_entity_poly.pdbx_seq_one_letter_code
_entity_poly.pdbx_strand_id
1 'polypeptide(L)'
;MVWKQHEIRLPAFRRGCHLVTKHIVKEVGPTSAAFDRRDDDMPAHVKSSLFGSSVSIPITGGRLNLGTWQGIWLCEHRDAGGPRRLVVTIQGE
;
A
#
# COMPACT_ATOMS: atom_id res chain seq x y z
N MET A 1 -25.50 -5.77 1.09
CA MET A 1 -24.45 -4.73 1.13
C MET A 1 -23.41 -5.15 2.16
N VAL A 2 -22.29 -5.66 1.70
CA VAL A 2 -21.16 -6.08 2.53
C VAL A 2 -20.19 -4.90 2.59
N TRP A 3 -19.96 -4.39 3.81
CA TRP A 3 -18.95 -3.38 4.08
C TRP A 3 -17.92 -3.99 5.03
N LYS A 4 -16.66 -4.08 4.58
CA LYS A 4 -15.59 -4.67 5.38
C LYS A 4 -14.30 -3.90 5.21
N GLN A 5 -13.71 -3.50 6.33
CA GLN A 5 -12.46 -2.77 6.38
C GLN A 5 -11.37 -3.65 6.98
N HIS A 6 -10.18 -3.64 6.39
CA HIS A 6 -8.99 -4.28 6.95
C HIS A 6 -7.83 -3.30 7.00
N GLU A 7 -7.05 -3.42 8.06
CA GLU A 7 -5.77 -2.73 8.20
C GLU A 7 -4.64 -3.70 7.84
N ILE A 8 -3.75 -3.28 6.94
CA ILE A 8 -2.58 -4.04 6.49
C ILE A 8 -1.33 -3.28 6.94
N ARG A 9 -0.35 -3.98 7.51
CA ARG A 9 0.91 -3.40 7.97
C ARG A 9 2.05 -3.82 7.06
N LEU A 10 2.50 -2.88 6.25
CA LEU A 10 3.67 -3.08 5.42
C LEU A 10 4.96 -2.86 6.22
N PRO A 11 6.01 -3.69 5.99
CA PRO A 11 7.32 -3.46 6.58
C PRO A 11 7.93 -2.15 6.08
N ALA A 12 9.01 -1.71 6.72
CA ALA A 12 9.77 -0.56 6.24
C ALA A 12 10.39 -0.86 4.86
N PHE A 13 10.21 0.06 3.92
CA PHE A 13 10.83 0.00 2.59
C PHE A 13 11.84 1.13 2.44
N ARG A 14 12.90 0.90 1.67
CA ARG A 14 13.81 1.97 1.23
C ARG A 14 13.11 2.85 0.19
N ARG A 15 13.60 4.08 -0.05
CA ARG A 15 13.09 4.95 -1.12
C ARG A 15 12.98 4.21 -2.46
N GLY A 16 11.82 4.28 -3.11
CA GLY A 16 11.55 3.65 -4.41
C GLY A 16 10.09 3.25 -4.61
N CYS A 17 9.77 2.73 -5.80
CA CYS A 17 8.47 2.13 -6.10
C CYS A 17 8.55 0.62 -5.89
N HIS A 18 7.76 0.10 -4.95
CA HIS A 18 7.77 -1.32 -4.59
C HIS A 18 6.46 -1.98 -5.00
N LEU A 19 6.56 -3.10 -5.72
CA LEU A 19 5.40 -3.92 -6.07
C LEU A 19 4.96 -4.68 -4.83
N VAL A 20 3.99 -4.12 -4.11
CA VAL A 20 3.47 -4.70 -2.86
C VAL A 20 2.31 -5.66 -3.10
N THR A 21 1.94 -5.90 -4.36
CA THR A 21 0.81 -6.80 -4.70
C THR A 21 0.97 -8.18 -4.07
N LYS A 22 2.18 -8.75 -4.06
CA LYS A 22 2.46 -10.04 -3.38
C LYS A 22 2.47 -9.93 -1.86
N HIS A 23 2.80 -8.77 -1.30
CA HIS A 23 2.71 -8.50 0.15
C HIS A 23 1.26 -8.37 0.60
N ILE A 24 0.41 -7.68 -0.17
CA ILE A 24 -1.04 -7.56 0.09
C ILE A 24 -1.70 -8.94 0.10
N VAL A 25 -1.34 -9.82 -0.84
CA VAL A 25 -1.83 -11.20 -0.89
C VAL A 25 -1.29 -12.05 0.28
N LYS A 26 -0.07 -11.76 0.75
CA LYS A 26 0.59 -12.51 1.83
C LYS A 26 0.15 -12.08 3.24
N GLU A 27 -0.16 -10.79 3.43
CA GLU A 27 -0.61 -10.18 4.70
C GLU A 27 -2.02 -10.65 5.17
N VAL A 28 -2.69 -11.50 4.38
CA VAL A 28 -3.86 -12.26 4.86
C VAL A 28 -3.47 -13.37 5.86
N GLY A 29 -2.17 -13.53 6.17
CA GLY A 29 -1.62 -14.28 7.31
C GLY A 29 -0.38 -13.58 7.89
N PRO A 30 0.02 -13.83 9.16
CA PRO A 30 0.78 -12.84 9.94
C PRO A 30 2.31 -12.96 9.77
N THR A 31 3.05 -11.84 9.90
CA THR A 31 3.97 -11.52 11.05
C THR A 31 5.08 -10.46 10.74
N SER A 32 5.14 -9.43 11.61
CA SER A 32 6.20 -8.54 12.23
C SER A 32 7.47 -7.91 11.58
N ALA A 33 7.61 -6.58 11.87
CA ALA A 33 8.74 -5.69 12.32
C ALA A 33 10.04 -5.49 11.44
N ALA A 34 10.86 -4.40 11.45
CA ALA A 34 11.22 -3.30 12.39
C ALA A 34 11.79 -1.98 11.69
N PHE A 35 12.63 -1.16 12.37
CA PHE A 35 12.75 0.33 12.44
C PHE A 35 14.12 0.99 11.98
N ASP A 36 14.16 2.28 11.55
CA ASP A 36 15.06 3.44 11.95
C ASP A 36 15.45 4.55 10.88
N ARG A 37 15.43 5.82 11.37
CA ARG A 37 15.93 7.23 11.11
C ARG A 37 16.31 7.96 9.78
N ARG A 38 15.70 9.18 9.68
CA ARG A 38 16.21 10.59 9.55
C ARG A 38 15.93 11.47 8.29
N ASP A 39 15.26 12.60 8.59
CA ASP A 39 15.21 14.02 8.11
C ASP A 39 15.76 14.47 6.72
N ASP A 40 14.89 14.49 5.71
CA ASP A 40 14.37 15.68 4.97
C ASP A 40 13.21 15.21 4.07
N ASP A 41 11.96 15.45 4.50
CA ASP A 41 10.75 14.89 3.88
C ASP A 41 10.02 15.86 2.93
N MET A 42 10.46 17.11 2.75
CA MET A 42 9.72 18.08 1.92
C MET A 42 9.52 17.62 0.46
N PRO A 43 10.52 17.03 -0.22
CA PRO A 43 10.31 16.48 -1.56
C PRO A 43 9.37 15.26 -1.60
N ALA A 44 9.24 14.55 -0.48
CA ALA A 44 8.39 13.35 -0.38
C ALA A 44 6.89 13.71 -0.33
N HIS A 45 6.54 14.83 0.31
CA HIS A 45 5.17 15.34 0.33
C HIS A 45 4.68 15.76 -1.06
N VAL A 46 5.51 16.46 -1.84
CA VAL A 46 5.18 16.88 -3.22
C VAL A 46 4.96 15.67 -4.13
N LYS A 47 5.83 14.66 -4.05
CA LYS A 47 5.71 13.43 -4.84
C LYS A 47 4.45 12.64 -4.47
N SER A 48 4.15 12.51 -3.19
CA SER A 48 2.96 11.79 -2.71
C SER A 48 1.66 12.42 -3.21
N SER A 49 1.59 13.75 -3.25
CA SER A 49 0.42 14.48 -3.78
C SER A 49 0.22 14.31 -5.28
N LEU A 50 1.28 14.02 -6.05
CA LEU A 50 1.20 13.76 -7.49
C LEU A 50 0.72 12.34 -7.82
N PHE A 51 1.07 11.35 -6.99
CA PHE A 51 0.67 9.95 -7.20
C PHE A 51 -0.65 9.57 -6.52
N GLY A 52 -1.09 10.35 -5.54
CA GLY A 52 -2.27 10.05 -4.72
C GLY A 52 -1.97 9.03 -3.62
N SER A 53 -2.70 9.13 -2.50
CA SER A 53 -2.52 8.27 -1.32
C SER A 53 -3.45 7.04 -1.30
N SER A 54 -4.33 6.92 -2.30
CA SER A 54 -5.28 5.82 -2.42
C SER A 54 -5.61 5.53 -3.88
N VAL A 55 -6.05 4.30 -4.13
CA VAL A 55 -6.55 3.85 -5.43
C VAL A 55 -7.85 3.09 -5.21
N SER A 56 -8.80 3.24 -6.13
CA SER A 56 -10.04 2.45 -6.15
C SER A 56 -9.93 1.40 -7.24
N ILE A 57 -10.23 0.14 -6.90
CA ILE A 57 -10.07 -1.00 -7.80
C ILE A 57 -11.40 -1.76 -7.84
N PRO A 58 -11.99 -1.99 -9.02
CA PRO A 58 -13.20 -2.78 -9.15
C PRO A 58 -12.95 -4.24 -8.72
N ILE A 59 -13.97 -4.87 -8.15
CA ILE A 59 -13.94 -6.29 -7.77
C ILE A 59 -14.99 -7.02 -8.62
N THR A 60 -14.59 -8.11 -9.27
CA THR A 60 -15.49 -8.93 -10.10
C THR A 60 -15.27 -10.40 -9.78
N GLY A 61 -16.34 -11.12 -9.43
CA GLY A 61 -16.25 -12.54 -9.08
C GLY A 61 -15.30 -12.85 -7.91
N GLY A 62 -15.22 -11.94 -6.93
CA GLY A 62 -14.33 -12.07 -5.77
C GLY A 62 -12.84 -11.84 -6.05
N ARG A 63 -12.49 -11.30 -7.23
CA ARG A 63 -11.10 -10.99 -7.62
C ARG A 63 -10.94 -9.51 -7.93
N LEU A 64 -9.78 -8.94 -7.59
CA LEU A 64 -9.41 -7.59 -8.02
C LEU A 64 -9.36 -7.57 -9.56
N ASN A 65 -10.13 -6.68 -10.17
CA ASN A 65 -10.22 -6.56 -11.62
C ASN A 65 -9.07 -5.69 -12.14
N LEU A 66 -7.88 -6.30 -12.16
CA LEU A 66 -6.65 -5.69 -12.67
C LEU A 66 -6.34 -6.25 -14.06
N GLY A 67 -5.91 -5.38 -14.97
CA GLY A 67 -5.36 -5.79 -16.26
C GLY A 67 -4.02 -6.53 -16.10
N THR A 68 -3.59 -7.22 -17.15
CA THR A 68 -2.38 -8.06 -17.17
C THR A 68 -1.11 -7.38 -16.65
N TRP A 69 -1.00 -6.06 -16.86
CA TRP A 69 0.17 -5.26 -16.48
C TRP A 69 -0.11 -4.29 -15.31
N GLN A 70 -1.30 -4.34 -14.72
CA GLN A 70 -1.66 -3.48 -13.59
C GLN A 70 -1.28 -4.16 -12.27
N GLY A 71 -0.69 -3.37 -11.37
CA GLY A 71 -0.35 -3.81 -10.02
C GLY A 71 -0.53 -2.65 -9.04
N ILE A 72 -0.66 -2.97 -7.76
CA ILE A 72 -0.70 -1.98 -6.68
C ILE A 72 0.71 -1.77 -6.17
N TRP A 73 1.16 -0.52 -6.18
CA TRP A 73 2.50 -0.11 -5.81
C TRP A 73 2.46 0.78 -4.57
N LEU A 74 3.42 0.57 -3.67
CA LEU A 74 3.75 1.53 -2.62
C LEU A 74 4.96 2.34 -3.11
N CYS A 75 4.76 3.63 -3.32
CA CYS A 75 5.83 4.56 -3.62
C CYS A 75 6.37 5.15 -2.32
N GLU A 76 7.47 4.59 -1.81
CA GLU A 76 8.13 5.15 -0.63
C GLU A 76 9.05 6.28 -1.08
N HIS A 77 8.69 7.51 -0.70
CA HIS A 77 9.43 8.70 -1.11
C HIS A 77 10.42 9.18 -0.05
N ARG A 78 10.31 8.69 1.20
CA ARG A 78 11.25 9.01 2.27
C ARG A 78 12.53 8.20 2.15
N ASP A 79 13.66 8.80 2.50
CA ASP A 79 14.95 8.09 2.57
C ASP A 79 14.94 7.02 3.68
N ALA A 80 14.26 7.32 4.79
CA ALA A 80 14.01 6.41 5.89
C ALA A 80 12.50 6.29 6.17
N GLY A 81 11.81 5.53 5.32
CA GLY A 81 10.39 5.20 5.49
C GLY A 81 10.18 4.18 6.61
N GLY A 82 9.50 4.57 7.69
CA GLY A 82 9.02 3.63 8.70
C GLY A 82 7.93 2.69 8.17
N PRO A 83 7.48 1.72 8.99
CA PRO A 83 6.38 0.82 8.63
C PRO A 83 5.15 1.60 8.16
N ARG A 84 4.44 1.08 7.16
CA ARG A 84 3.25 1.74 6.60
C ARG A 84 1.99 1.00 6.96
N ARG A 85 0.93 1.76 7.21
CA ARG A 85 -0.39 1.26 7.53
C ARG A 85 -1.31 1.56 6.37
N LEU A 86 -1.77 0.52 5.69
CA LEU A 86 -2.74 0.62 4.61
C LEU A 86 -4.12 0.26 5.13
N VAL A 87 -5.12 1.00 4.66
CA VAL A 87 -6.53 0.72 4.96
C VAL A 87 -7.17 0.25 3.67
N VAL A 88 -7.73 -0.96 3.69
CA VAL A 88 -8.45 -1.55 2.57
C VAL A 88 -9.93 -1.61 2.93
N THR A 89 -10.74 -0.87 2.18
CA THR A 89 -12.19 -0.87 2.31
C THR A 89 -12.81 -1.63 1.14
N ILE A 90 -13.56 -2.69 1.44
CA ILE A 90 -14.33 -3.46 0.47
C ILE A 90 -15.79 -3.09 0.65
N GLN A 91 -16.41 -2.66 -0.44
CA GLN A 91 -17.81 -2.29 -0.49
C GLN A 91 -18.43 -2.88 -1.75
N GLY A 92 -19.55 -3.59 -1.59
CA GLY A 92 -20.28 -4.20 -2.69
C GLY A 92 -21.48 -5.01 -2.20
N GLU A 93 -22.13 -5.71 -3.11
CA GLU A 93 -23.19 -6.68 -2.84
C GLU A 93 -22.73 -8.11 -3.09
#